data_AF-A0A416W6R5-F1
#
_entry.id   AF-A0A416W6R5-F1
#
_cell.length_a   1.000
_cell.length_b   1.000
_cell.length_c   1.000
_cell.angle_alpha   90.00
_cell.angle_beta   90.00
_cell.angle_gamma   90.00
#
_symmetry.space_group_name_H-M   'P 1'
#
loop_
_entity.id
_entity.type
_entity.pdbx_description
1 polymer ?
#
loop_
_entity_poly.entity_id
_entity_poly.type
_entity_poly.pdbx_seq_one_letter_code
_entity_poly.pdbx_strand_id
1 'polypeptide(L)' 'MIKVKVFIEECFFEYPGIVGVHPKDNTATIWIKTNDLVEIIKEHGNEVFVMEKENGKCFLE' A
#
# COMPACT_ATOMS: atom_id res chain seq x y z
N MET A 1 19.95 4.16 -6.39
CA MET A 1 18.64 3.86 -5.77
C MET A 1 18.41 2.37 -5.90
N ILE A 2 18.17 1.66 -4.80
CA ILE A 2 17.77 0.25 -4.84
C ILE A 2 16.28 0.22 -5.22
N LYS A 3 15.93 -0.58 -6.22
CA LYS A 3 14.54 -0.84 -6.58
C LYS A 3 14.05 -2.05 -5.81
N VAL A 4 12.80 -2.00 -5.38
CA VAL A 4 12.14 -3.10 -4.66
C VAL A 4 10.83 -3.44 -5.34
N LYS A 5 10.37 -4.66 -5.13
CA LYS A 5 9.00 -5.08 -5.47
C LYS A 5 8.13 -4.84 -4.26
N VAL A 6 7.02 -4.14 -4.44
CA VAL A 6 6.06 -3.86 -3.38
C VAL A 6 4.84 -4.75 -3.60
N PHE A 7 4.40 -5.41 -2.53
CA PHE A 7 3.19 -6.23 -2.51
C PHE A 7 2.19 -5.55 -1.59
N ILE A 8 0.97 -5.32 -2.09
CA ILE A 8 -0.13 -4.68 -1.35
C ILE A 8 -1.33 -5.61 -1.45
N GLU A 9 -1.97 -5.92 -0.33
CA GLU A 9 -3.20 -6.72 -0.35
C GLU A 9 -4.39 -5.94 -0.94
N GLU A 10 -5.25 -6.67 -1.66
CA GLU A 10 -6.44 -6.11 -2.29
C GLU A 10 -7.39 -5.45 -1.27
N CYS A 11 -7.40 -5.90 -0.02
CA CYS A 11 -8.18 -5.34 1.09
C CYS A 11 -7.94 -3.84 1.28
N PHE A 12 -6.72 -3.36 1.04
CA PHE A 12 -6.41 -1.94 1.20
C PHE A 12 -7.09 -1.06 0.15
N PHE A 13 -7.59 -1.64 -0.94
CA PHE A 13 -8.33 -0.93 -1.97
C PHE A 13 -9.85 -0.93 -1.71
N GLU A 14 -10.32 -1.80 -0.82
CA GLU A 14 -11.73 -1.86 -0.44
C GLU A 14 -12.14 -0.63 0.37
N TYR A 15 -13.42 -0.27 0.29
CA TYR A 15 -13.94 0.93 0.94
C TYR A 15 -13.54 0.98 2.43
N PRO A 16 -12.92 2.08 2.91
CA PRO A 16 -12.82 3.40 2.28
C PRO A 16 -11.64 3.60 1.30
N GLY A 17 -10.76 2.62 1.15
CA GLY A 17 -9.62 2.67 0.23
C GLY A 17 -8.52 3.63 0.69
N ILE A 18 -8.34 3.77 2.01
CA ILE A 18 -7.41 4.71 2.64
C ILE A 18 -6.51 3.93 3.61
N VAL A 19 -5.20 4.18 3.52
CA VAL A 19 -4.19 3.57 4.39
C VAL A 19 -3.45 4.63 5.20
N GLY A 20 -3.06 4.27 6.42
CA GLY A 20 -2.16 5.05 7.26
C GLY A 20 -0.71 4.71 6.91
N VAL A 21 0.11 5.72 6.62
CA VAL A 21 1.53 5.55 6.27
C VAL A 21 2.39 6.46 7.13
N HIS A 22 3.53 5.96 7.58
CA HIS A 22 4.55 6.75 8.26
C HIS A 22 5.47 7.44 7.24
N PRO A 23 5.55 8.78 7.22
CA PRO A 23 6.39 9.50 6.28
C PRO A 23 7.84 9.49 6.79
N LYS A 24 8.68 8.62 6.23
CA LYS A 24 10.12 8.45 6.55
C LYS A 24 10.41 7.93 7.97
N ASP A 25 9.76 8.47 9.00
CA ASP A 25 9.86 8.03 10.39
C ASP A 25 8.46 7.87 11.02
N ASN A 26 8.40 7.27 12.22
CA ASN A 26 7.17 6.90 12.90
C ASN A 26 6.57 8.02 13.79
N THR A 27 7.03 9.27 13.64
CA THR A 27 6.55 10.39 14.47
C THR A 27 5.22 10.98 13.99
N ALA A 28 4.82 10.65 12.76
CA ALA A 28 3.55 11.07 12.16
C ALA A 28 2.91 9.92 11.36
N THR A 29 1.60 10.03 11.15
CA THR A 29 0.85 9.16 10.25
C THR A 29 0.10 10.04 9.26
N ILE A 30 0.29 9.79 7.97
CA ILE A 30 -0.53 10.39 6.90
C ILE A 30 -1.59 9.39 6.46
N TRP A 31 -2.76 9.90 6.13
CA TRP A 31 -3.85 9.14 5.52
C TRP A 31 -3.86 9.43 4.03
N ILE A 32 -3.72 8.40 3.20
CA ILE A 32 -3.65 8.52 1.74
C ILE A 32 -4.53 7.47 1.10
N LYS A 33 -5.14 7.79 -0.05
CA LYS A 33 -5.84 6.78 -0.84
C LYS A 33 -4.83 5.74 -1.30
N THR A 34 -5.20 4.46 -1.20
CA THR A 34 -4.31 3.36 -1.59
C THR A 34 -3.87 3.48 -3.05
N ASN A 35 -4.77 3.93 -3.95
CA ASN A 35 -4.42 4.20 -5.34
C ASN A 35 -3.35 5.29 -5.50
N ASP A 36 -3.43 6.38 -4.73
CA ASP A 36 -2.46 7.48 -4.81
C ASP A 36 -1.09 7.01 -4.28
N LEU A 37 -1.07 6.18 -3.23
CA LEU A 37 0.15 5.55 -2.73
C LEU A 37 0.81 4.65 -3.79
N VAL A 38 0.01 3.85 -4.51
CA VAL A 38 0.50 3.00 -5.60
C VAL A 38 1.17 3.83 -6.69
N GLU A 39 0.57 4.94 -7.10
CA GLU A 39 1.14 5.81 -8.13
C GLU A 39 2.44 6.47 -7.67
N ILE A 40 2.52 6.96 -6.43
CA ILE A 40 3.78 7.48 -5.86
C ILE A 40 4.90 6.43 -5.88
N ILE A 41 4.58 5.18 -5.52
CA ILE A 41 5.55 4.07 -5.52
C ILE A 41 6.06 3.77 -6.95
N LYS A 42 5.15 3.77 -7.93
CA LYS A 42 5.47 3.56 -9.36
C LYS A 42 6.26 4.72 -9.96
N GLU A 43 5.94 5.96 -9.63
CA GLU A 43 6.70 7.16 -10.03
C GLU A 43 8.15 7.10 -9.54
N HIS A 44 8.36 6.50 -8.37
CA HIS A 44 9.69 6.22 -7.83
C HIS A 44 10.37 4.99 -8.49
N GLY A 45 9.76 4.41 -9.52
CA GLY A 45 10.28 3.32 -10.35
C GLY A 45 10.28 1.95 -9.68
N ASN A 46 9.35 1.69 -8.76
CA ASN A 46 9.15 0.39 -8.13
C ASN A 46 7.94 -0.32 -8.74
N GLU A 47 8.01 -1.63 -8.84
CA GLU A 47 6.86 -2.45 -9.26
C GLU A 47 5.92 -2.68 -8.08
N VAL A 48 4.61 -2.63 -8.35
CA VAL A 48 3.57 -2.90 -7.35
C VAL A 48 2.72 -4.07 -7.80
N PHE A 49 2.56 -5.05 -6.92
CA PHE A 49 1.74 -6.25 -7.11
C PHE A 49 0.60 -6.23 -6.10
N VAL A 50 -0.62 -6.44 -6.58
CA VAL A 50 -1.79 -6.60 -5.71
C VAL A 50 -1.97 -8.07 -5.39
N MET A 51 -2.06 -8.40 -4.11
CA MET A 51 -2.24 -9.76 -3.60
C MET A 51 -3.72 -9.99 -3.26
N GLU A 52 -4.31 -11.06 -3.78
CA GLU A 52 -5.66 -11.47 -3.43
C GLU A 52 -5.75 -11.93 -1.97
N LYS A 53 -6.94 -11.82 -1.38
CA LYS A 53 -7.24 -12.34 -0.05
C LYS A 53 -7.08 -13.86 -0.01
N GLU A 54 -6.52 -14.36 1.08
CA GLU A 54 -6.53 -15.79 1.34
C GLU A 54 -7.79 -16.18 2.11
N ASN A 55 -8.58 -17.12 1.56
CA ASN A 55 -9.85 -17.57 2.16
C ASN A 55 -10.83 -16.42 2.48
N GLY A 56 -10.79 -15.34 1.69
CA GLY A 56 -11.64 -14.16 1.88
C GLY A 56 -11.23 -13.26 3.05
N LYS A 57 -10.05 -13.47 3.65
CA LYS A 57 -9.51 -12.66 4.75
C LYS A 57 -8.28 -11.87 4.35
N CYS A 58 -8.18 -10.67 4.89
CA CYS A 58 -6.95 -9.89 4.91
C CYS A 58 -5.94 -10.54 5.84
N PHE A 59 -4.63 -10.48 5.56
CA PHE A 59 -3.63 -10.98 6.51
C PHE A 59 -3.56 -10.15 7.80
N LEU A 60 -4.11 -8.94 7.77
CA LEU A 60 -4.15 -8.02 8.91
C LEU A 60 -5.52 -7.98 9.63
N GLU A 61 -6.41 -8.94 9.35
CA GLU A 61 -7.68 -9.13 10.07
C GLU A 61 -7.59 -10.13 11.23
#